data_AF-A0A2D5R3Z3-F1
#
_entry.id   AF-A0A2D5R3Z3-F1
#
_cell.length_a   1.000
_cell.length_b   1.000
_cell.length_c   1.000
_cell.angle_alpha   90.00
_cell.angle_beta   90.00
_cell.angle_gamma   90.00
#
_symmetry.space_group_name_H-M   'P 1'
#
loop_
_entity.id
_entity.type
_entity.pdbx_description
1 polymer ?
#
loop_
_entity_poly.entity_id
_entity_poly.type
_entity_poly.pdbx_seq_one_letter_code
_entity_poly.pdbx_strand_id
1 'polypeptide(L)'
;AEGVNTNKEDGLRYVVEKAGLEWASAKQVVGQNGWQDTLEENRLAMYESGLWGAPSFRLLDRNNKVVLALWGQDRLWLIAKEIDRLLGEYV
;
A
#
# COMPACT_ATOMS: atom_id res chain seq x y z
N ALA A 1 13.45 12.48 -1.26
CA ALA A 1 14.28 13.70 -1.34
C ALA A 1 15.66 13.55 -0.66
N GLU A 2 15.83 12.68 0.34
CA GLU A 2 17.07 12.67 1.16
C GLU A 2 18.08 11.56 0.83
N GLY A 3 17.75 10.63 -0.08
CA GLY A 3 18.70 9.61 -0.56
C GLY A 3 19.21 8.63 0.51
N VAL A 4 18.49 8.48 1.63
CA VAL A 4 18.89 7.62 2.75
C VAL A 4 18.88 6.16 2.34
N ASN A 5 20.01 5.47 2.53
CA ASN A 5 20.14 4.05 2.24
C ASN A 5 19.54 3.19 3.36
N THR A 6 18.31 2.72 3.17
CA THR A 6 17.58 1.87 4.13
C THR A 6 18.05 0.41 4.16
N ASN A 7 19.00 0.02 3.32
CA ASN A 7 19.67 -1.28 3.43
C ASN A 7 20.77 -1.30 4.51
N LYS A 8 21.07 -0.15 5.12
CA LYS A 8 21.96 -0.03 6.29
C LYS A 8 21.14 0.21 7.55
N GLU A 9 21.63 -0.29 8.68
CA GLU A 9 20.98 -0.10 9.99
C GLU A 9 20.77 1.38 10.30
N ASP A 10 21.80 2.22 10.17
CA ASP A 10 21.70 3.66 10.45
C ASP A 10 20.64 4.35 9.57
N GLY A 11 20.51 3.92 8.31
CA GLY A 11 19.50 4.45 7.39
C GLY A 11 18.10 3.97 7.74
N LEU A 12 17.94 2.71 8.14
CA LEU A 12 16.66 2.18 8.60
C LEU A 12 16.24 2.83 9.93
N ARG A 13 17.18 2.99 10.86
CA ARG A 13 16.99 3.73 12.12
C ARG A 13 16.51 5.15 11.85
N TYR A 14 17.18 5.86 10.94
CA TYR A 14 16.79 7.22 10.57
C TYR A 14 15.33 7.30 10.12
N VAL A 15 14.89 6.42 9.20
CA VAL A 15 13.50 6.46 8.72
C VAL A 15 12.48 6.05 9.78
N VAL A 16 12.83 5.14 10.68
CA VAL A 16 12.00 4.74 11.83
C VAL A 16 11.79 5.92 12.79
N GLU A 17 12.88 6.57 13.22
CA GLU A 17 12.81 7.71 14.13
C GLU A 17 12.11 8.91 13.47
N LYS A 18 12.31 9.13 12.16
CA LYS A 18 11.59 10.16 11.39
C LYS A 18 10.09 9.90 11.26
N ALA A 19 9.66 8.65 11.28
CA ALA A 19 8.25 8.27 11.34
C ALA A 19 7.63 8.44 12.75
N GLY A 20 8.42 8.87 13.75
CA GLY A 20 7.97 9.02 15.13
C GLY A 20 7.94 7.71 15.92
N LEU A 21 8.68 6.68 15.46
CA LEU A 21 8.73 5.37 16.09
C LEU A 21 10.07 5.17 16.85
N GLU A 22 10.03 4.34 17.89
CA GLU A 22 11.20 4.02 18.71
C GLU A 22 12.09 2.96 18.03
N TRP A 23 13.36 3.31 17.76
CA TRP A 23 14.31 2.37 17.17
C TRP A 23 14.53 1.11 18.01
N ALA A 24 14.53 1.26 19.34
CA ALA A 24 14.73 0.15 20.26
C ALA A 24 13.66 -0.94 20.12
N SER A 25 12.43 -0.57 19.78
CA SER A 25 11.33 -1.50 19.50
C SER A 25 11.41 -2.03 18.07
N ALA A 26 11.65 -1.16 17.07
CA ALA A 26 11.72 -1.56 15.68
C ALA A 26 12.80 -2.62 15.42
N LYS A 27 14.01 -2.44 15.99
CA LYS A 27 15.12 -3.39 15.80
C LYS A 27 14.83 -4.81 16.31
N GLN A 28 13.85 -4.98 17.21
CA GLN A 28 13.45 -6.29 17.71
C GLN A 28 12.67 -7.10 16.67
N VAL A 29 11.97 -6.42 15.75
CA VAL A 29 11.13 -7.05 14.72
C VAL A 29 11.73 -7.00 13.32
N VAL A 30 12.67 -6.09 13.05
CA VAL A 30 13.40 -6.03 11.78
C VAL A 30 14.15 -7.34 11.56
N GLY A 31 13.98 -7.93 10.37
CA GLY A 31 14.60 -9.19 9.99
C GLY A 31 13.92 -10.44 10.57
N GLN A 32 12.88 -10.28 11.39
CA GLN A 32 12.07 -11.41 11.85
C GLN A 32 11.11 -11.89 10.76
N ASN A 33 10.65 -13.13 10.90
CA ASN A 33 9.59 -13.71 10.09
C ASN A 33 8.21 -13.20 10.54
N GLY A 34 7.19 -13.49 9.73
CA GLY A 34 5.78 -13.18 10.02
C GLY A 34 5.16 -12.14 9.09
N TRP A 35 5.98 -11.45 8.28
CA TRP A 35 5.49 -10.50 7.27
C TRP A 35 5.20 -11.14 5.91
N GLN A 36 5.74 -12.34 5.66
CA GLN A 36 5.69 -13.00 4.36
C GLN A 36 4.26 -13.30 3.91
N ASP A 37 3.42 -13.82 4.80
CA ASP A 37 2.04 -14.19 4.46
C ASP A 37 1.22 -12.95 4.09
N THR A 38 1.29 -11.88 4.89
CA THR A 38 0.62 -10.60 4.57
C THR A 38 1.14 -9.98 3.28
N LEU A 39 2.44 -10.09 2.99
CA LEU A 39 2.97 -9.62 1.71
C LEU A 39 2.40 -10.43 0.54
N GLU A 40 2.38 -11.76 0.66
CA GLU A 40 1.89 -12.65 -0.40
C GLU A 40 0.39 -12.49 -0.64
N GLU A 41 -0.41 -12.35 0.42
CA GLU A 41 -1.84 -12.03 0.33
C GLU A 41 -2.08 -10.75 -0.48
N ASN A 42 -1.32 -9.68 -0.19
CA ASN A 42 -1.40 -8.43 -0.92
C ASN A 42 -0.96 -8.58 -2.39
N ARG A 43 0.08 -9.37 -2.65
CA ARG A 43 0.57 -9.64 -4.01
C ARG A 43 -0.44 -10.42 -4.84
N LEU A 44 -1.06 -11.45 -4.26
CA LEU A 44 -2.11 -12.25 -4.92
C LEU A 44 -3.35 -11.40 -5.19
N ALA A 45 -3.81 -10.61 -4.21
CA ALA A 45 -4.96 -9.72 -4.41
C ALA A 45 -4.73 -8.68 -5.52
N MET A 46 -3.49 -8.23 -5.72
CA MET A 46 -3.11 -7.37 -6.84
C MET A 46 -3.25 -8.11 -8.18
N TYR A 47 -2.76 -9.34 -8.27
CA TYR A 47 -2.83 -10.17 -9.48
C TYR A 47 -4.26 -10.57 -9.84
N GLU A 48 -5.07 -10.96 -8.84
CA GLU A 48 -6.49 -11.27 -9.01
C GLU A 48 -7.27 -10.08 -9.59
N SER A 49 -6.80 -8.86 -9.34
CA SER A 49 -7.37 -7.62 -9.88
C SER A 49 -6.78 -7.24 -11.25
N GLY A 50 -6.00 -8.12 -11.88
CA GLY A 50 -5.36 -7.89 -13.18
C GLY A 50 -4.19 -6.89 -13.14
N LEU A 51 -3.70 -6.54 -11.95
CA LEU A 51 -2.59 -5.60 -11.76
C LEU A 51 -1.30 -6.39 -11.55
N TRP A 52 -0.15 -5.77 -11.81
CA TRP A 52 1.13 -6.48 -11.84
C TRP A 52 2.26 -5.77 -11.06
N GLY A 53 2.05 -4.56 -10.55
CA GLY A 53 3.08 -3.80 -9.87
C GLY A 53 2.56 -2.69 -8.96
N ALA A 54 3.45 -2.00 -8.27
CA ALA A 54 3.11 -0.87 -7.40
C ALA A 54 3.37 0.50 -8.09
N PRO A 55 2.67 1.58 -7.67
CA PRO A 55 1.49 1.53 -6.81
C PRO A 55 0.27 1.01 -7.59
N SER A 56 -0.54 0.21 -6.90
CA SER A 56 -1.80 -0.32 -7.37
C SER A 56 -2.91 0.06 -6.39
N PHE A 57 -4.07 0.42 -6.91
CA PHE A 57 -5.24 0.83 -6.14
C PHE A 57 -6.45 -0.02 -6.52
N ARG A 58 -7.24 -0.39 -5.53
CA ARG A 58 -8.54 -1.04 -5.71
C ARG A 58 -9.59 -0.26 -4.96
N LEU A 59 -10.70 0.05 -5.63
CA LEU A 59 -11.92 0.55 -5.01
C LEU A 59 -12.86 -0.62 -4.80
N LEU A 60 -13.33 -0.78 -3.57
CA LEU A 60 -14.26 -1.83 -3.18
C LEU A 60 -15.62 -1.22 -2.87
N ASP A 61 -16.70 -1.93 -3.21
CA ASP A 61 -18.04 -1.58 -2.74
C ASP A 61 -18.29 -2.11 -1.30
N ARG A 62 -19.50 -1.88 -0.79
CA ARG A 62 -19.92 -2.32 0.56
C ARG A 62 -19.84 -3.84 0.75
N ASN A 63 -19.86 -4.62 -0.32
CA ASN A 63 -19.82 -6.08 -0.30
C ASN A 63 -18.41 -6.61 -0.60
N ASN A 64 -17.37 -5.76 -0.50
CA ASN A 64 -15.99 -6.06 -0.84
C ASN A 64 -15.76 -6.46 -2.31
N LYS A 65 -16.69 -6.15 -3.21
CA LYS A 65 -16.49 -6.39 -4.64
C LYS A 65 -15.61 -5.29 -5.20
N VAL A 66 -14.59 -5.68 -5.99
CA VAL A 66 -13.77 -4.73 -6.73
C VAL A 66 -14.61 -4.07 -7.82
N VAL A 67 -14.79 -2.75 -7.73
CA VAL A 67 -15.50 -1.94 -8.72
C VAL A 67 -14.56 -1.18 -9.64
N LEU A 68 -13.33 -0.94 -9.19
CA LEU A 68 -12.27 -0.33 -9.98
C LEU A 68 -10.91 -0.84 -9.50
N ALA A 69 -10.02 -1.15 -10.44
CA ALA A 69 -8.65 -1.54 -10.18
C ALA A 69 -7.70 -0.77 -11.13
N LEU A 70 -6.71 -0.08 -10.58
CA LEU A 70 -5.84 0.81 -11.35
C LEU A 70 -4.38 0.66 -10.93
N TRP A 71 -3.50 0.64 -11.92
CA TRP A 71 -2.06 0.73 -11.74
C TRP A 71 -1.57 2.13 -12.10
N GLY A 72 -0.64 2.67 -11.31
CA GLY A 72 0.01 3.95 -11.55
C GLY A 72 -0.51 5.08 -10.64
N GLN A 73 0.40 5.98 -10.26
CA GLN A 73 0.12 7.11 -9.37
C GLN A 73 -0.70 8.23 -10.02
N ASP A 74 -0.74 8.26 -11.36
CA ASP A 74 -1.36 9.29 -12.19
C ASP A 74 -2.84 8.98 -12.52
N ARG A 75 -3.46 8.07 -11.75
CA ARG A 75 -4.84 7.59 -11.97
C ARG A 75 -5.78 7.83 -10.80
N LEU A 76 -5.36 8.55 -9.75
CA LEU A 76 -6.20 8.85 -8.59
C LEU A 76 -7.50 9.61 -8.95
N TRP A 77 -7.47 10.44 -9.99
CA TRP A 77 -8.65 11.14 -10.48
C TRP A 77 -9.76 10.19 -10.97
N LEU A 78 -9.40 9.02 -11.49
CA LEU A 78 -10.37 8.03 -11.96
C LEU A 78 -11.05 7.31 -10.78
N ILE A 79 -10.34 7.15 -9.65
CA ILE A 79 -10.93 6.67 -8.39
C ILE A 79 -11.97 7.68 -7.91
N ALA A 80 -11.63 8.96 -7.86
CA ALA A 80 -12.57 10.01 -7.44
C ALA A 80 -13.82 10.02 -8.35
N LYS A 81 -13.61 9.98 -9.68
CA LYS A 81 -14.70 9.93 -10.65
C LYS A 81 -15.61 8.71 -10.45
N GLU A 82 -15.04 7.55 -10.13
CA GLU A 82 -15.82 6.34 -9.90
C GLU A 82 -16.60 6.40 -8.59
N ILE A 83 -16.02 6.99 -7.54
CA ILE A 83 -16.75 7.27 -6.29
C ILE A 83 -17.95 8.18 -6.57
N ASP A 84 -17.76 9.28 -7.31
CA ASP A 84 -18.85 10.19 -7.69
C ASP A 84 -19.92 9.49 -8.51
N ARG A 85 -19.53 8.64 -9.48
CA ARG A 85 -20.47 7.84 -10.27
C ARG A 85 -21.31 6.92 -9.37
N LEU A 86 -20.66 6.18 -8.48
CA LEU A 86 -21.34 5.26 -7.58
C LEU A 86 -22.29 6.01 -6.65
N LEU A 87 -21.87 7.13 -6.06
CA LEU A 87 -22.72 7.94 -5.18
C LEU A 87 -23.88 8.61 -5.90
N GLY A 88 -23.68 9.05 -7.15
CA GLY A 88 -24.73 9.62 -8.00
C GLY A 88 -25.78 8.61 -8.44
N GLU A 89 -25.46 7.32 -8.48
CA GLU A 89 -26.43 6.23 -8.74
C GLU A 89 -27.31 5.90 -7.52
N TYR A 90 -26.98 6.42 -6.33
CA TYR A 90 -27.79 6.26 -5.11
C TYR A 90 -28.77 7.43 -4.84
N VAL A 91 -28.82 8.44 -5.73
CA VAL A 91 -29.76 9.58 -5.68
C VAL A 91 -30.85 9.40 -6.73
#